data_AF-A0A397SGP0-F1
#
_entry.id   AF-A0A397SGP0-F1
#
_cell.length_a   1.000
_cell.length_b   1.000
_cell.length_c   1.000
_cell.angle_alpha   90.00
_cell.angle_beta   90.00
_cell.angle_gamma   90.00
#
_symmetry.space_group_name_H-M   'P 1'
#
loop_
_entity.id
_entity.type
_entity.pdbx_description
1 polymer ?
#
loop_
_entity_poly.entity_id
_entity_poly.type
_entity_poly.pdbx_seq_one_letter_code
_entity_poly.pdbx_strand_id
1 'polypeptide(L)'
;MKLGYMSSSYDILNSRLLNQEILRINEKINKVIKNSENLTLEHDLAKQMIKSCNIIILFFKRSHIAEKLLTDVTATLKIKGGGFKTYSETQWISIYEATSLVSHLQIALEHILIDNPDEITNKTIKHYIQNSDFFANVNKLTKVLKLIKTAITLLKSSTIYRRQDV
;
A
#
# COMPACT_ATOMS: atom_id res chain seq x y z
N MET A 1 -44.22 22.11 37.94
CA MET A 1 -42.78 22.00 38.23
C MET A 1 -42.23 20.88 37.34
N LYS A 2 -41.60 21.21 36.20
CA LYS A 2 -41.08 20.20 35.26
C LYS A 2 -39.72 19.73 35.76
N LEU A 3 -39.67 18.49 36.23
CA LEU A 3 -38.44 17.80 36.64
C LEU A 3 -37.50 17.78 35.43
N GLY A 4 -36.36 18.45 35.55
CA GLY A 4 -35.31 18.38 34.53
C GLY A 4 -34.81 16.96 34.44
N TYR A 5 -34.95 16.33 33.27
CA TYR A 5 -34.26 15.08 32.98
C TYR A 5 -32.77 15.34 33.10
N MET A 6 -32.15 14.94 34.21
CA MET A 6 -30.71 14.76 34.23
C MET A 6 -30.41 13.68 33.20
N SER A 7 -29.57 14.01 32.22
CA SER A 7 -29.06 13.04 31.25
C SER A 7 -28.56 11.83 32.04
N SER A 8 -28.98 10.63 31.65
CA SER A 8 -28.67 9.43 32.43
C SER A 8 -27.15 9.29 32.55
N SER A 9 -26.64 8.78 33.68
CA SER A 9 -25.19 8.52 33.84
C SER A 9 -24.62 7.66 32.70
N TYR A 10 -25.48 6.87 32.05
CA TYR A 10 -25.16 6.11 30.86
C TYR A 10 -24.82 7.00 29.66
N ASP A 11 -25.59 8.06 29.39
CA ASP A 11 -25.32 9.01 28.28
C ASP A 11 -24.00 9.78 28.50
N ILE A 12 -23.71 10.13 29.75
CA ILE A 12 -22.48 10.82 30.15
C ILE A 12 -21.28 9.88 29.97
N LEU A 13 -21.40 8.61 30.36
CA LEU A 13 -20.34 7.63 30.19
C LEU A 13 -20.08 7.34 28.70
N ASN A 14 -21.15 7.19 27.92
CA ASN A 14 -21.06 6.88 26.50
C ASN A 14 -20.42 8.04 25.72
N SER A 15 -20.84 9.28 25.99
CA SER A 15 -20.22 10.47 25.38
C SER A 15 -18.74 10.64 25.75
N ARG A 16 -18.34 10.31 26.99
CA ARG A 16 -16.92 10.32 27.40
C ARG A 16 -16.10 9.28 26.66
N LEU A 17 -16.60 8.05 26.53
CA LEU A 17 -15.94 6.97 25.80
C LEU A 17 -15.77 7.34 24.32
N LEU A 18 -16.82 7.89 23.71
CA LEU A 18 -16.81 8.32 22.31
C LEU A 18 -15.79 9.45 22.06
N ASN A 19 -15.71 10.43 22.98
CA ASN A 19 -14.71 11.49 22.93
C ASN A 19 -13.28 10.97 23.09
N GLN A 20 -13.04 9.96 23.95
CA GLN A 20 -11.73 9.33 24.10
C GLN A 20 -11.29 8.61 22.83
N GLU A 21 -12.19 7.86 22.18
CA GLU A 21 -11.87 7.19 20.90
C GLU A 21 -11.62 8.20 19.78
N ILE A 22 -12.39 9.30 19.71
CA ILE A 22 -12.14 10.40 18.76
C ILE A 22 -10.74 10.99 18.97
N LEU A 23 -10.36 11.29 20.21
CA LEU A 23 -9.03 11.82 20.52
C LEU A 23 -7.92 10.85 20.09
N ARG A 24 -8.07 9.56 20.40
CA ARG A 24 -7.11 8.52 20.03
C ARG A 24 -6.96 8.37 18.52
N ILE A 25 -8.06 8.49 17.77
CA ILE A 25 -8.05 8.48 16.30
C ILE A 25 -7.35 9.73 15.76
N ASN A 26 -7.66 10.91 16.30
CA ASN A 26 -7.06 12.17 15.88
C ASN A 26 -5.54 12.17 16.10
N GLU A 27 -5.06 11.66 17.23
CA GLU A 27 -3.62 11.50 17.48
C GLU A 27 -2.95 10.59 16.44
N LYS A 28 -3.59 9.45 16.09
CA LYS A 28 -3.08 8.54 15.05
C LYS A 28 -3.05 9.21 13.67
N ILE A 29 -4.09 9.97 13.32
CA ILE A 29 -4.19 10.70 12.05
C ILE A 29 -3.11 11.79 11.97
N ASN A 30 -2.93 12.58 13.04
CA ASN A 30 -1.91 13.62 13.09
C ASN A 30 -0.49 13.04 12.93
N LYS A 31 -0.23 11.87 13.53
CA LYS A 31 1.03 11.15 13.33
C LYS A 31 1.22 10.71 11.88
N VAL A 32 0.16 10.25 11.22
CA VAL A 32 0.18 9.90 9.79
C VAL A 32 0.46 11.12 8.91
N ILE A 33 -0.20 12.26 9.17
CA ILE A 33 0.00 13.51 8.42
C ILE A 33 1.44 13.99 8.55
N LYS A 34 1.96 14.09 9.77
CA LYS A 34 3.35 14.51 10.03
C LYS A 34 4.38 13.61 9.34
N ASN A 35 4.12 12.29 9.30
CA ASN A 35 5.00 11.36 8.59
C ASN A 35 4.92 11.51 7.06
N SER A 36 3.84 12.07 6.52
CA SER A 36 3.64 12.27 5.08
C SER A 36 4.29 13.54 4.53
N GLU A 37 4.56 14.56 5.36
CA GLU A 37 5.16 15.85 4.94
C GLU A 37 6.52 15.66 4.24
N ASN A 38 7.31 14.67 4.68
CA ASN A 38 8.61 14.33 4.09
C ASN A 38 8.53 13.35 2.91
N LEU A 39 7.31 12.97 2.50
CA LEU A 39 7.04 11.96 1.48
C LEU A 39 6.27 12.51 0.27
N THR A 40 6.14 13.83 0.16
CA THR A 40 5.43 14.49 -0.94
C THR A 40 5.96 14.02 -2.29
N LEU A 41 5.09 13.39 -3.07
CA LEU A 41 5.35 12.93 -4.42
C LEU A 41 4.34 13.63 -5.33
N GLU A 42 4.82 14.22 -6.43
CA GLU A 42 3.93 14.86 -7.39
C GLU A 42 2.87 13.88 -7.92
N HIS A 43 1.64 14.34 -8.05
CA HIS A 43 0.51 13.48 -8.44
C HIS A 43 0.72 12.80 -9.80
N ASP A 44 1.25 13.53 -10.78
CA ASP A 44 1.50 12.98 -12.12
C ASP A 44 2.64 11.96 -12.11
N LEU A 45 3.68 12.22 -11.32
CA LEU A 45 4.74 11.24 -11.07
C LEU A 45 4.16 9.98 -10.41
N ALA A 46 3.32 10.11 -9.40
CA ALA A 46 2.66 8.98 -8.73
C ALA A 46 1.86 8.13 -9.73
N LYS A 47 1.07 8.79 -10.60
CA LYS A 47 0.26 8.13 -11.63
C LYS A 47 1.13 7.38 -12.65
N GLN A 48 2.25 7.97 -13.06
CA GLN A 48 3.22 7.31 -13.94
C GLN A 48 3.87 6.10 -13.26
N MET A 49 4.29 6.22 -12.00
CA MET A 49 4.90 5.11 -11.26
C MET A 49 3.95 3.92 -11.12
N ILE A 50 2.67 4.16 -10.81
CA ILE A 50 1.65 3.09 -10.75
C ILE A 50 1.53 2.36 -12.10
N LYS A 51 1.49 3.10 -13.21
CA LYS A 51 1.45 2.51 -14.55
C LYS A 51 2.68 1.67 -14.83
N SER A 52 3.87 2.16 -14.49
CA SER A 52 5.13 1.42 -14.67
C SER A 52 5.19 0.15 -13.82
N CYS A 53 4.75 0.20 -12.55
CA CYS A 53 4.60 -1.01 -11.72
C CYS A 53 3.67 -2.03 -12.38
N ASN A 54 2.54 -1.58 -12.92
CA ASN A 54 1.60 -2.48 -13.60
C ASN A 54 2.19 -3.10 -14.87
N ILE A 55 2.99 -2.35 -15.64
CA ILE A 55 3.69 -2.86 -16.82
C ILE A 55 4.65 -4.00 -16.43
N ILE A 56 5.42 -3.84 -15.34
CA ILE A 56 6.32 -4.88 -14.82
C ILE A 56 5.50 -6.12 -14.43
N ILE A 57 4.47 -5.95 -13.60
CA ILE A 57 3.62 -7.07 -13.13
C ILE A 57 3.02 -7.84 -14.30
N LEU A 58 2.46 -7.12 -15.29
CA LEU A 58 1.81 -7.73 -16.45
C LEU A 58 2.82 -8.46 -17.35
N PHE A 59 4.02 -7.93 -17.52
CA PHE A 59 5.06 -8.58 -18.32
C PHE A 59 5.41 -9.95 -17.73
N PHE A 60 5.74 -10.00 -16.44
CA PHE A 60 6.15 -11.25 -15.80
C PHE A 60 5.01 -12.27 -15.78
N LYS A 61 3.76 -11.86 -15.56
CA LYS A 61 2.62 -12.79 -15.64
C LYS A 61 2.35 -13.36 -17.02
N ARG A 62 2.67 -12.62 -18.08
CA ARG A 62 2.43 -13.07 -19.45
C ARG A 62 3.55 -13.95 -19.99
N SER A 63 4.74 -13.84 -19.42
CA SER A 63 5.89 -14.65 -19.80
C SER A 63 6.08 -15.79 -18.81
N HIS A 64 5.71 -17.01 -19.22
CA HIS A 64 5.89 -18.21 -18.40
C HIS A 64 7.35 -18.40 -17.95
N ILE A 65 8.31 -18.05 -18.81
CA ILE A 65 9.74 -18.12 -18.48
C ILE A 65 10.07 -17.09 -17.39
N ALA A 66 9.68 -15.83 -17.57
CA ALA A 66 9.98 -14.77 -16.61
C ALA A 66 9.30 -15.03 -15.25
N GLU A 67 8.06 -15.52 -15.25
CA GLU A 67 7.33 -15.88 -14.03
C GLU A 67 8.02 -17.02 -13.27
N LYS A 68 8.48 -18.04 -14.00
CA LYS A 68 9.23 -19.15 -13.40
C LYS A 68 10.55 -18.66 -12.80
N LEU A 69 11.33 -17.89 -13.55
CA LEU A 69 12.59 -17.31 -13.06
C LEU A 69 12.38 -16.49 -11.79
N LEU A 70 11.34 -15.66 -11.75
CA LEU A 70 11.00 -14.88 -10.57
C LEU A 70 10.63 -15.76 -9.37
N THR A 71 9.88 -16.83 -9.61
CA THR A 71 9.52 -17.78 -8.56
C THR A 71 10.75 -18.50 -8.00
N ASP A 72 11.66 -18.94 -8.87
CA ASP A 72 12.89 -19.64 -8.49
C ASP A 72 13.84 -18.72 -7.70
N VAL A 73 14.04 -17.47 -8.16
CA VAL A 73 14.88 -16.48 -7.48
C VAL A 73 14.27 -16.08 -6.14
N THR A 74 12.96 -15.84 -6.06
CA THR A 74 12.30 -15.46 -4.79
C THR A 74 12.36 -16.59 -3.76
N ALA A 75 12.24 -17.85 -4.18
CA ALA A 75 12.44 -19.01 -3.32
C ALA A 75 13.88 -19.10 -2.81
N THR A 76 14.86 -18.89 -3.71
CA THR A 76 16.29 -18.90 -3.40
C THR A 76 16.67 -17.82 -2.39
N LEU A 77 16.15 -16.61 -2.58
CA LEU A 77 16.35 -15.46 -1.70
C LEU A 77 15.48 -15.51 -0.42
N LYS A 78 14.65 -16.54 -0.26
CA LYS A 78 13.72 -16.72 0.88
C LYS A 78 12.81 -15.50 1.11
N ILE A 79 12.40 -14.83 0.03
CA ILE A 79 11.51 -13.68 0.07
C ILE A 79 10.09 -14.17 0.38
N LYS A 80 9.50 -13.70 1.49
CA LYS A 80 8.14 -14.11 1.90
C LYS A 80 7.09 -13.53 0.96
N GLY A 81 6.18 -14.39 0.48
CA GLY A 81 5.05 -14.00 -0.36
C GLY A 81 5.31 -14.06 -1.88
N GLY A 82 6.16 -15.00 -2.32
CA GLY A 82 6.64 -15.11 -3.70
C GLY A 82 5.57 -15.13 -4.81
N GLY A 83 5.97 -14.60 -5.98
CA GLY A 83 5.16 -14.48 -7.20
C GLY A 83 4.29 -13.22 -7.27
N PHE A 84 3.84 -12.85 -8.47
CA PHE A 84 2.93 -11.72 -8.65
C PHE A 84 1.47 -12.14 -8.39
N LYS A 85 0.85 -11.74 -7.27
CA LYS A 85 -0.57 -12.03 -7.01
C LYS A 85 -1.52 -11.32 -8.00
N THR A 86 -2.68 -11.91 -8.29
CA THR A 86 -3.73 -11.35 -9.20
C THR A 86 -4.25 -9.99 -8.74
N TYR A 87 -4.27 -9.04 -9.67
CA TYR A 87 -4.68 -7.64 -9.47
C TYR A 87 -6.16 -7.47 -9.87
N SER A 88 -6.91 -6.61 -9.17
CA SER A 88 -8.20 -6.08 -9.65
C SER A 88 -8.11 -4.57 -9.85
N GLU A 89 -8.58 -4.06 -10.99
CA GLU A 89 -8.38 -2.68 -11.47
C GLU A 89 -9.03 -1.58 -10.62
N THR A 90 -9.90 -1.91 -9.67
CA THR A 90 -10.91 -0.94 -9.19
C THR A 90 -10.74 -0.44 -7.75
N GLN A 91 -9.65 -0.74 -7.04
CA GLN A 91 -9.53 -0.36 -5.61
C GLN A 91 -8.13 0.14 -5.22
N TRP A 92 -8.04 1.20 -4.40
CA TRP A 92 -6.77 1.73 -3.83
C TRP A 92 -5.93 0.67 -3.12
N ILE A 93 -6.59 -0.38 -2.59
CA ILE A 93 -5.92 -1.55 -2.00
C ILE A 93 -5.07 -2.26 -3.06
N SER A 94 -5.60 -2.44 -4.26
CA SER A 94 -4.88 -3.03 -5.40
C SER A 94 -3.69 -2.17 -5.85
N ILE A 95 -3.82 -0.83 -5.81
CA ILE A 95 -2.71 0.09 -6.12
C ILE A 95 -1.59 -0.04 -5.09
N TYR A 96 -1.94 -0.09 -3.80
CA TYR A 96 -0.97 -0.36 -2.73
C TYR A 96 -0.31 -1.73 -2.91
N GLU A 97 -1.09 -2.77 -3.22
CA GLU A 97 -0.57 -4.12 -3.42
C GLU A 97 0.42 -4.17 -4.60
N ALA A 98 0.06 -3.62 -5.76
CA ALA A 98 0.92 -3.59 -6.94
C ALA A 98 2.25 -2.87 -6.69
N THR A 99 2.19 -1.66 -6.13
CA THR A 99 3.38 -0.86 -5.83
C THR A 99 4.26 -1.51 -4.76
N SER A 100 3.65 -2.01 -3.68
CA SER A 100 4.36 -2.71 -2.60
C SER A 100 5.04 -3.99 -3.08
N LEU A 101 4.44 -4.70 -4.03
CA LEU A 101 4.96 -5.95 -4.58
C LEU A 101 6.18 -5.70 -5.47
N VAL A 102 6.13 -4.69 -6.33
CA VAL A 102 7.29 -4.28 -7.14
C VAL A 102 8.43 -3.77 -6.24
N SER A 103 8.12 -2.96 -5.23
CA SER A 103 9.08 -2.52 -4.20
C SER A 103 9.74 -3.72 -3.49
N HIS A 104 8.94 -4.70 -3.06
CA HIS A 104 9.43 -5.86 -2.32
C HIS A 104 10.28 -6.80 -3.16
N LEU A 105 9.99 -6.91 -4.45
CA LEU A 105 10.67 -7.81 -5.38
C LEU A 105 11.88 -7.18 -6.08
N GLN A 106 12.27 -5.94 -5.74
CA GLN A 106 13.37 -5.22 -6.37
C GLN A 106 14.63 -6.10 -6.55
N ILE A 107 15.13 -6.68 -5.45
CA ILE A 107 16.35 -7.51 -5.47
C ILE A 107 16.18 -8.72 -6.39
N ALA A 108 15.02 -9.38 -6.34
CA ALA A 108 14.75 -10.53 -7.19
C ALA A 108 14.71 -10.14 -8.68
N LEU A 109 14.10 -9.00 -9.01
CA LEU A 109 14.04 -8.48 -10.37
C LEU A 109 15.43 -8.13 -10.90
N GLU A 110 16.27 -7.50 -10.09
CA GLU A 110 17.67 -7.18 -10.42
C GLU A 110 18.48 -8.46 -10.68
N HIS A 111 18.35 -9.47 -9.81
CA HIS A 111 19.01 -10.77 -9.98
C HIS A 111 18.62 -11.47 -11.29
N ILE A 112 17.34 -11.48 -11.66
CA ILE A 112 16.88 -12.09 -12.90
C ILE A 112 17.59 -11.47 -14.11
N LEU A 113 17.78 -10.15 -14.12
CA LEU A 113 18.46 -9.48 -15.23
C LEU A 113 19.96 -9.76 -15.30
N ILE A 114 20.61 -9.94 -14.15
CA ILE A 114 22.04 -10.26 -14.07
C ILE A 114 22.29 -11.70 -14.52
N ASP A 115 21.49 -12.64 -14.01
CA ASP A 115 21.70 -14.07 -14.22
C ASP A 115 21.14 -14.57 -15.55
N ASN A 116 20.14 -13.86 -16.12
CA ASN A 116 19.43 -14.26 -17.34
C ASN A 116 19.26 -13.07 -18.32
N PRO A 117 20.36 -12.49 -18.82
CA PRO A 117 20.32 -11.25 -19.60
C PRO A 117 19.54 -11.38 -20.91
N ASP A 118 19.46 -12.58 -21.49
CA ASP A 118 18.81 -12.84 -22.77
C ASP A 118 17.33 -13.24 -22.64
N GLU A 119 16.88 -13.66 -21.46
CA GLU A 119 15.50 -14.13 -21.25
C GLU A 119 14.49 -12.97 -21.12
N ILE A 120 14.93 -11.82 -20.59
CA ILE A 120 14.10 -10.62 -20.45
C ILE A 120 14.46 -9.61 -21.54
N THR A 121 14.12 -9.88 -22.81
CA THR A 121 14.54 -9.01 -23.94
C THR A 121 13.88 -7.63 -23.99
N ASN A 122 12.79 -7.41 -23.24
CA ASN A 122 12.03 -6.17 -23.27
C ASN A 122 12.84 -4.98 -22.69
N LYS A 123 13.25 -4.05 -23.56
CA LYS A 123 14.07 -2.88 -23.19
C LYS A 123 13.43 -1.98 -22.13
N THR A 124 12.11 -1.78 -22.20
CA THR A 124 11.39 -0.96 -21.22
C THR A 124 11.42 -1.60 -19.83
N ILE A 125 11.24 -2.92 -19.76
CA ILE A 125 11.31 -3.67 -18.50
C ILE A 125 12.72 -3.63 -17.92
N LYS A 126 13.74 -3.86 -18.76
CA LYS A 126 15.15 -3.71 -18.34
C LYS A 126 15.42 -2.32 -17.78
N HIS A 127 14.99 -1.28 -18.49
CA HIS A 127 15.18 0.09 -18.05
C HIS A 127 14.55 0.36 -16.67
N TYR A 128 13.31 -0.05 -16.44
CA TYR A 128 12.68 0.15 -15.12
C TYR A 128 13.39 -0.61 -14.00
N ILE A 129 13.77 -1.88 -14.23
CA ILE A 129 14.41 -2.69 -13.20
C ILE A 129 15.84 -2.20 -12.89
N GLN A 130 16.55 -1.65 -13.87
CA GLN A 130 17.92 -1.15 -13.67
C GLN A 130 17.97 0.28 -13.13
N ASN A 131 16.83 0.99 -13.10
CA ASN A 131 16.78 2.39 -12.71
C ASN A 131 16.60 2.53 -11.19
N SER A 132 17.65 2.96 -10.50
CA SER A 132 17.64 3.18 -9.04
C SER A 132 16.66 4.28 -8.62
N ASP A 133 16.53 5.35 -9.41
CA ASP A 133 15.57 6.44 -9.14
C ASP A 133 14.13 5.96 -9.27
N PHE A 134 13.85 5.05 -10.21
CA PHE A 134 12.55 4.40 -10.32
C PHE A 134 12.19 3.69 -9.01
N PHE A 135 13.07 2.83 -8.49
CA PHE A 135 12.79 2.13 -7.22
C PHE A 135 12.76 3.07 -6.01
N ALA A 136 13.59 4.11 -5.98
CA ALA A 136 13.52 5.13 -4.93
C ALA A 136 12.13 5.80 -4.91
N ASN A 137 11.57 6.10 -6.08
CA ASN A 137 10.23 6.69 -6.21
C ASN A 137 9.11 5.69 -5.91
N VAL A 138 9.22 4.44 -6.35
CA VAL A 138 8.27 3.36 -5.98
C VAL A 138 8.27 3.13 -4.47
N ASN A 139 9.42 3.18 -3.81
CA ASN A 139 9.55 3.06 -2.36
C ASN A 139 8.90 4.23 -1.62
N LYS A 140 9.10 5.47 -2.10
CA LYS A 140 8.38 6.66 -1.57
C LYS A 140 6.87 6.52 -1.74
N LEU A 141 6.41 6.17 -2.94
CA LEU A 141 5.00 5.96 -3.25
C LEU A 141 4.38 4.88 -2.35
N THR A 142 5.08 3.76 -2.16
CA THR A 142 4.61 2.66 -1.29
C THR A 142 4.41 3.14 0.15
N LYS A 143 5.31 3.99 0.67
CA LYS A 143 5.16 4.60 2.00
C LYS A 143 3.92 5.49 2.08
N VAL A 144 3.70 6.34 1.08
CA VAL A 144 2.50 7.21 1.01
C VAL A 144 1.22 6.37 0.95
N LEU A 145 1.16 5.38 0.06
CA LEU A 145 0.00 4.50 -0.08
C LEU A 145 -0.27 3.67 1.19
N LYS A 146 0.78 3.27 1.92
CA LYS A 146 0.65 2.61 3.22
C LYS A 146 -0.04 3.52 4.24
N LEU A 147 0.37 4.78 4.32
CA LEU A 147 -0.24 5.77 5.20
C LEU A 147 -1.72 5.98 4.87
N ILE A 148 -2.06 6.12 3.57
CA ILE A 148 -3.45 6.25 3.10
C ILE A 148 -4.25 5.00 3.48
N LYS A 149 -3.71 3.80 3.22
CA LYS A 149 -4.36 2.53 3.59
C LYS A 149 -4.64 2.46 5.08
N THR A 150 -3.66 2.79 5.92
CA THR A 150 -3.81 2.83 7.38
C THR A 150 -4.88 3.83 7.82
N ALA A 151 -4.88 5.04 7.27
CA ALA A 151 -5.89 6.05 7.60
C ALA A 151 -7.31 5.59 7.23
N ILE A 152 -7.50 5.05 6.03
CA ILE A 152 -8.79 4.50 5.58
C ILE A 152 -9.24 3.34 6.47
N THR A 153 -8.34 2.42 6.83
CA THR A 153 -8.65 1.30 7.73
C THR A 153 -9.09 1.79 9.11
N LEU A 154 -8.40 2.78 9.67
CA LEU A 154 -8.78 3.40 10.95
C LEU A 154 -10.19 4.03 10.87
N LEU A 155 -10.45 4.81 9.82
CA LEU A 155 -11.75 5.43 9.59
C LEU A 155 -12.86 4.38 9.46
N LYS A 156 -12.64 3.31 8.68
CA LYS A 156 -13.60 2.20 8.52
C LYS A 156 -13.88 1.50 9.85
N SER A 157 -12.85 1.20 10.64
CA SER A 157 -13.06 0.58 11.96
C SER A 157 -13.94 1.48 12.85
N SER A 158 -13.69 2.79 12.86
CA SER A 158 -14.47 3.74 13.68
C SER A 158 -15.93 3.95 13.21
N THR A 159 -16.23 3.71 11.93
CA THR A 159 -17.59 3.83 11.39
C THR A 159 -18.43 2.57 11.59
N ILE A 160 -17.81 1.40 11.70
CA ILE A 160 -18.50 0.13 11.99
C ILE A 160 -19.02 0.10 13.43
N TYR A 161 -18.23 0.57 14.41
CA TYR A 161 -18.70 0.72 15.80
C TYR A 161 -19.95 1.59 15.89
N ARG A 162 -20.03 2.68 15.11
CA ARG A 162 -21.17 3.60 15.11
C ARG A 162 -22.49 3.04 14.53
N ARG A 163 -22.49 1.86 13.90
CA ARG A 163 -23.69 1.22 13.32
C ARG A 163 -24.25 0.08 14.16
N GLN A 164 -23.53 -0.41 15.17
CA GLN A 164 -24.02 -1.45 16.08
C GLN A 164 -24.76 -0.88 17.30
N ASP A 165 -24.75 0.45 17.46
CA ASP A 165 -25.35 1.18 18.58
C ASP A 165 -26.63 1.98 18.17
N VAL A 166 -27.30 1.60 17.06
CA VAL A 166 -28.59 2.19 16.61
C VAL A 166 -29.69 1.15 16.63
#